data_AF-A0A2D6FLK9-F1
#
_entry.id   AF-A0A2D6FLK9-F1
#
_cell.length_a   1.000
_cell.length_b   1.000
_cell.length_c   1.000
_cell.angle_alpha   90.00
_cell.angle_beta   90.00
_cell.angle_gamma   90.00
#
_symmetry.space_group_name_H-M   'P 1'
#
loop_
_entity.id
_entity.type
_entity.pdbx_description
1 polymer ?
#
loop_
_entity_poly.entity_id
_entity_poly.type
_entity_poly.pdbx_seq_one_letter_code
_entity_poly.pdbx_strand_id
1 'polypeptide(L)'
;MKTNNRVKNLREKHPKFVYEKYSYNILNNNFKMFFQFKIEPDIIFSPEITIKGIDKKRLALIGDRVLNNLVFHIGLIEVLSYWKAASSPEIIIKAGYLNKEQIKWWKDLIFNGMGQFFYENNINFTDPNFLKISNDFKGAERREQYRGKLKTSKVLVPVGGGKDSVITMEILKRNINCFSLNPTLASKKIMKAAHCQNPIIVERRIDKNLLKLNQKGYLNGHTPFSAYLAFLSVLLALIFDHKFIAFSNERSSNEGNLKYLGRNINHQWSKSFQFENLFRKYSKKYLAKEVEYFSFLRPLYEIQIAKLFSKYPKYFFSFLSCNEAHKTNSGRKKPIKGWCGKCPKCLFVFAVLYPFLKQRDLIRIFKKNLFTKKELLVIMKELIGERKFKPFECVGTKKESLVAFYLSWEKASKLNELPFLLKYFEKKILPKHLNLKKESQRTMKSWNNQHNLPVRFKKDLKYLTNYIGMLQ
;
A
#
# COMPACT_ATOMS: atom_id res chain seq x y z
N MET A 1 20.73 -7.39 22.57
CA MET A 1 20.57 -6.77 23.91
C MET A 1 20.20 -5.28 23.87
N LYS A 2 20.93 -4.39 23.17
CA LYS A 2 20.62 -2.93 23.16
C LYS A 2 19.22 -2.52 22.65
N THR A 3 18.63 -3.26 21.71
CA THR A 3 17.33 -2.91 21.10
C THR A 3 16.12 -3.22 21.98
N ASN A 4 16.15 -4.32 22.76
CA ASN A 4 15.07 -4.68 23.68
C ASN A 4 14.96 -3.67 24.83
N ASN A 5 16.10 -3.20 25.37
CA ASN A 5 16.12 -2.15 26.39
C ASN A 5 15.52 -0.85 25.85
N ARG A 6 15.75 -0.49 24.59
CA ARG A 6 15.16 0.72 23.99
C ARG A 6 13.63 0.68 23.90
N VAL A 7 13.06 -0.43 23.43
CA VAL A 7 11.59 -0.58 23.35
C VAL A 7 10.98 -0.53 24.75
N LYS A 8 11.56 -1.27 25.70
CA LYS A 8 11.11 -1.30 27.09
C LYS A 8 11.14 0.11 27.71
N ASN A 9 12.28 0.79 27.64
CA ASN A 9 12.45 2.15 28.18
C ASN A 9 11.44 3.15 27.57
N LEU A 10 11.19 3.08 26.25
CA LEU A 10 10.22 3.97 25.61
C LEU A 10 8.79 3.67 26.04
N ARG A 11 8.41 2.40 26.20
CA ARG A 11 7.07 2.01 26.66
C ARG A 11 6.84 2.34 28.13
N GLU A 12 7.87 2.24 28.98
CA GLU A 12 7.83 2.64 30.38
C GLU A 12 7.75 4.16 30.54
N LYS A 13 8.59 4.89 29.79
CA LYS A 13 8.56 6.35 29.76
C LYS A 13 7.25 6.92 29.21
N HIS A 14 6.64 6.20 28.26
CA HIS A 14 5.46 6.63 27.53
C HIS A 14 4.35 5.57 27.56
N PRO A 15 3.70 5.36 28.72
CA PRO A 15 2.76 4.26 28.92
C PRO A 15 1.46 4.42 28.11
N LYS A 16 1.10 5.66 27.76
CA LYS A 16 -0.18 5.99 27.12
C LYS A 16 0.02 6.84 25.87
N PHE A 17 -0.70 6.46 24.82
CA PHE A 17 -0.94 7.27 23.64
C PHE A 17 -2.41 7.70 23.63
N VAL A 18 -2.69 8.97 23.44
CA VAL A 18 -4.04 9.52 23.49
C VAL A 18 -4.41 10.12 22.13
N TYR A 19 -5.53 9.67 21.57
CA TYR A 19 -6.23 10.41 20.53
C TYR A 19 -7.14 11.44 21.19
N GLU A 20 -6.61 12.65 21.37
CA GLU A 20 -7.20 13.72 22.18
C GLU A 20 -8.46 14.29 21.51
N LYS A 21 -8.33 14.84 20.29
CA LYS A 21 -9.44 15.46 19.57
C LYS A 21 -9.18 15.54 18.07
N TYR A 22 -10.23 15.84 17.32
CA TYR A 22 -10.14 16.24 15.91
C TYR A 22 -11.08 17.41 15.65
N SER A 23 -10.84 18.11 14.54
CA SER A 23 -11.76 19.09 13.98
C SER A 23 -11.63 19.11 12.46
N TYR A 24 -12.59 19.74 11.79
CA TYR A 24 -12.46 20.05 10.37
C TYR A 24 -13.06 21.42 10.07
N ASN A 25 -12.60 22.04 8.99
CA ASN A 25 -13.21 23.25 8.45
C ASN A 25 -13.19 23.24 6.91
N ILE A 26 -13.97 24.14 6.33
CA ILE A 26 -14.09 24.28 4.89
C ILE A 26 -13.69 25.70 4.51
N LEU A 27 -12.58 25.85 3.78
CA LEU A 27 -12.08 27.15 3.33
C LEU A 27 -11.65 27.06 1.87
N ASN A 28 -12.14 27.96 1.02
CA ASN A 28 -11.78 28.04 -0.40
C ASN A 28 -11.90 26.70 -1.14
N ASN A 29 -13.04 26.00 -0.96
CA ASN A 29 -13.30 24.66 -1.50
C ASN A 29 -12.27 23.60 -1.11
N ASN A 30 -11.62 23.79 0.05
CA ASN A 30 -10.77 22.78 0.66
C ASN A 30 -11.41 22.29 1.96
N PHE A 31 -11.50 20.97 2.11
CA PHE A 31 -11.91 20.32 3.34
C PHE A 31 -10.65 19.99 4.14
N LYS A 32 -10.38 20.74 5.21
CA LYS A 32 -9.20 20.55 6.06
C LYS A 32 -9.58 19.84 7.34
N MET A 33 -8.82 18.82 7.70
CA MET A 33 -8.96 18.03 8.92
C MET A 33 -7.73 18.25 9.79
N PHE A 34 -7.97 18.45 11.08
CA PHE A 34 -6.94 18.62 12.10
C PHE A 34 -7.10 17.54 13.16
N PHE A 35 -5.98 16.99 13.61
CA PHE A 35 -5.97 15.97 14.66
C PHE A 35 -5.00 16.40 15.74
N GLN A 36 -5.30 16.03 16.98
CA GLN A 36 -4.37 16.17 18.09
C GLN A 36 -4.14 14.81 18.73
N PHE A 37 -2.86 14.45 18.84
CA PHE A 37 -2.41 13.25 19.53
C PHE A 37 -1.44 13.62 20.64
N LYS A 38 -1.44 12.83 21.71
CA LYS A 38 -0.51 12.97 22.82
C LYS A 38 0.15 11.63 23.11
N ILE A 39 1.46 11.61 23.23
CA ILE A 39 2.17 10.55 23.94
C ILE A 39 2.45 11.10 25.33
N GLU A 40 1.89 10.48 26.36
CA GLU A 40 2.13 10.93 27.73
C GLU A 40 3.59 10.72 28.14
N PRO A 41 4.17 11.61 28.97
CA PRO A 41 3.50 12.74 29.61
C PRO A 41 3.38 14.01 28.76
N ASP A 42 4.25 14.24 27.78
CA ASP A 42 4.60 15.59 27.31
C ASP A 42 4.69 15.77 25.78
N ILE A 43 4.57 14.72 24.97
CA ILE A 43 4.78 14.81 23.52
C ILE A 43 3.44 15.00 22.80
N ILE A 44 3.27 16.12 22.10
CA ILE A 44 2.06 16.44 21.33
C ILE A 44 2.36 16.44 19.82
N PHE A 45 1.41 15.93 19.04
CA PHE A 45 1.40 15.99 17.58
C PHE A 45 0.10 16.61 17.07
N SER A 46 0.21 17.43 16.03
CA SER A 46 -0.89 18.14 15.40
C SER A 46 -0.87 18.01 13.86
N PRO A 47 -1.03 16.80 13.30
CA PRO A 47 -1.07 16.62 11.85
C PRO A 47 -2.32 17.21 11.20
N GLU A 48 -2.18 17.49 9.91
CA GLU A 48 -3.23 18.08 9.07
C GLU A 48 -3.39 17.28 7.78
N ILE A 49 -4.64 17.16 7.32
CA ILE A 49 -4.99 16.61 6.01
C ILE A 49 -5.90 17.61 5.29
N THR A 50 -5.63 17.89 4.02
CA THR A 50 -6.44 18.78 3.18
C THR A 50 -6.90 18.03 1.93
N ILE A 51 -8.21 18.03 1.68
CA ILE A 51 -8.82 17.55 0.43
C ILE A 51 -9.19 18.77 -0.41
N LYS A 52 -8.68 18.85 -1.64
CA LYS A 52 -8.89 20.00 -2.53
C LYS A 52 -10.09 19.82 -3.45
N GLY A 53 -10.72 20.93 -3.83
CA GLY A 53 -11.73 20.98 -4.89
C GLY A 53 -13.06 20.32 -4.51
N ILE A 54 -13.48 20.49 -3.26
CA ILE A 54 -14.73 19.91 -2.73
C ILE A 54 -15.95 20.78 -3.10
N ASP A 55 -17.10 20.13 -3.27
CA ASP A 55 -18.39 20.82 -3.38
C ASP A 55 -19.07 20.94 -2.01
N LYS A 56 -19.30 22.18 -1.56
CA LYS A 56 -19.97 22.47 -0.28
C LYS A 56 -21.40 21.93 -0.23
N LYS A 57 -22.14 21.96 -1.34
CA LYS A 57 -23.51 21.43 -1.40
C LYS A 57 -23.52 19.94 -1.12
N ARG A 58 -22.52 19.22 -1.67
CA ARG A 58 -22.36 17.80 -1.40
C ARG A 58 -22.05 17.51 0.07
N LEU A 59 -21.22 18.31 0.74
CA LEU A 59 -20.97 18.14 2.17
C LEU A 59 -22.22 18.33 3.03
N ALA A 60 -23.04 19.33 2.72
CA ALA A 60 -24.32 19.54 3.40
C ALA A 60 -25.25 18.32 3.28
N LEU A 61 -25.29 17.69 2.10
CA LEU A 61 -26.05 16.45 1.88
C LEU A 61 -25.51 15.23 2.65
N ILE A 62 -24.21 15.19 2.93
CA ILE A 62 -23.61 14.12 3.74
C ILE A 62 -24.00 14.29 5.21
N GLY A 63 -24.04 15.54 5.69
CA GLY A 63 -24.42 15.90 7.06
C GLY A 63 -23.28 15.74 8.08
N ASP A 64 -23.29 16.61 9.09
CA ASP A 64 -22.19 16.72 10.05
C ASP A 64 -21.97 15.46 10.89
N ARG A 65 -23.03 14.73 11.25
CA ARG A 65 -22.90 13.48 12.04
C ARG A 65 -22.09 12.42 11.29
N VAL A 66 -22.28 12.34 9.97
CA VAL A 66 -21.53 11.43 9.10
C VAL A 66 -20.11 11.94 8.86
N LEU A 67 -19.94 13.23 8.57
CA LEU A 67 -18.60 13.82 8.39
C LEU A 67 -17.75 13.63 9.65
N ASN A 68 -18.29 13.91 10.83
CA ASN A 68 -17.64 13.66 12.11
C ASN A 68 -17.20 12.21 12.27
N ASN A 69 -18.08 11.25 11.91
CA ASN A 69 -17.75 9.84 11.97
C ASN A 69 -16.58 9.47 11.04
N LEU A 70 -16.57 9.98 9.81
CA LEU A 70 -15.50 9.71 8.85
C LEU A 70 -14.17 10.34 9.29
N VAL A 71 -14.18 11.61 9.71
CA VAL A 71 -12.97 12.31 10.17
C VAL A 71 -12.38 11.64 11.41
N PHE A 72 -13.22 11.22 12.37
CA PHE A 72 -12.79 10.42 13.51
C PHE A 72 -12.03 9.16 13.09
N HIS A 73 -12.54 8.42 12.10
CA HIS A 73 -11.89 7.20 11.60
C HIS A 73 -10.60 7.46 10.81
N ILE A 74 -10.49 8.61 10.12
CA ILE A 74 -9.22 9.06 9.55
C ILE A 74 -8.20 9.32 10.66
N GLY A 75 -8.62 9.95 11.75
CA GLY A 75 -7.75 10.14 12.91
C GLY A 75 -7.31 8.82 13.55
N LEU A 76 -8.21 7.84 13.68
CA LEU A 76 -7.86 6.50 14.21
C LEU A 76 -6.79 5.79 13.40
N ILE A 77 -6.85 5.82 12.07
CA ILE A 77 -5.78 5.21 11.27
C ILE A 77 -4.50 6.06 11.27
N GLU A 78 -4.62 7.37 11.44
CA GLU A 78 -3.49 8.29 11.59
C GLU A 78 -2.73 8.05 12.91
N VAL A 79 -3.41 7.66 14.00
CA VAL A 79 -2.81 7.27 15.30
C VAL A 79 -1.59 6.38 15.10
N LEU A 80 -1.67 5.38 14.21
CA LEU A 80 -0.58 4.40 14.03
C LEU A 80 0.73 5.03 13.53
N SER A 81 0.65 6.14 12.80
CA SER A 81 1.85 6.86 12.34
C SER A 81 2.63 7.50 13.48
N TYR A 82 1.96 7.83 14.59
CA TYR A 82 2.53 8.50 15.76
C TYR A 82 2.74 7.56 16.94
N TRP A 83 1.78 6.66 17.21
CA TRP A 83 1.86 5.64 18.27
C TRP A 83 3.13 4.81 18.15
N LYS A 84 3.55 4.49 16.92
CA LYS A 84 4.76 3.72 16.66
C LYS A 84 6.03 4.34 17.26
N ALA A 85 6.07 5.65 17.55
CA ALA A 85 7.24 6.33 18.10
C ALA A 85 7.65 5.80 19.48
N ALA A 86 6.65 5.42 20.29
CA ALA A 86 6.85 4.86 21.63
C ALA A 86 6.29 3.43 21.76
N SER A 87 5.42 3.00 20.84
CA SER A 87 4.66 1.75 20.92
C SER A 87 3.96 1.60 22.28
N SER A 88 3.35 2.67 22.80
CA SER A 88 2.74 2.72 24.14
C SER A 88 1.81 1.52 24.42
N PRO A 89 1.88 0.91 25.63
CA PRO A 89 1.00 -0.18 26.05
C PRO A 89 -0.50 0.10 25.96
N GLU A 90 -0.92 1.36 26.16
CA GLU A 90 -2.33 1.74 26.08
C GLU A 90 -2.54 2.84 25.02
N ILE A 91 -3.59 2.67 24.20
CA ILE A 91 -4.16 3.72 23.36
C ILE A 91 -5.50 4.15 23.96
N ILE A 92 -5.60 5.41 24.37
CA ILE A 92 -6.80 6.03 24.92
C ILE A 92 -7.49 6.85 23.83
N ILE A 93 -8.77 6.58 23.60
CA ILE A 93 -9.59 7.32 22.64
C ILE A 93 -10.46 8.32 23.40
N LYS A 94 -10.06 9.60 23.37
CA LYS A 94 -10.84 10.74 23.89
C LYS A 94 -11.61 11.47 22.80
N ALA A 95 -11.13 11.42 21.56
CA ALA A 95 -11.76 12.09 20.43
C ALA A 95 -13.10 11.46 20.00
N GLY A 96 -13.43 10.29 20.54
CA GLY A 96 -14.64 9.57 20.19
C GLY A 96 -14.76 8.23 20.89
N TYR A 97 -15.67 7.40 20.39
CA TYR A 97 -16.05 6.14 21.02
C TYR A 97 -15.91 5.01 20.01
N LEU A 98 -15.35 3.90 20.47
CA LEU A 98 -15.32 2.64 19.77
C LEU A 98 -16.04 1.59 20.60
N ASN A 99 -16.99 0.89 19.99
CA ASN A 99 -17.59 -0.27 20.63
C ASN A 99 -16.60 -1.45 20.71
N LYS A 100 -16.96 -2.51 21.44
CA LYS A 100 -16.11 -3.70 21.64
C LYS A 100 -15.68 -4.35 20.32
N GLU A 101 -16.55 -4.41 19.32
CA GLU A 101 -16.24 -4.99 18.01
C GLU A 101 -15.22 -4.14 17.24
N GLN A 102 -15.38 -2.81 17.25
CA GLN A 102 -14.43 -1.92 16.60
C GLN A 102 -13.07 -1.97 17.30
N ILE A 103 -13.02 -1.99 18.64
CA ILE A 103 -11.76 -2.14 19.38
C ILE A 103 -11.03 -3.42 18.96
N LYS A 104 -11.75 -4.55 18.87
CA LYS A 104 -11.16 -5.82 18.39
C LYS A 104 -10.62 -5.67 16.96
N TRP A 105 -11.41 -5.09 16.06
CA TRP A 105 -11.00 -4.88 14.67
C TRP A 105 -9.74 -4.01 14.54
N TRP A 106 -9.65 -2.93 15.32
CA TRP A 106 -8.47 -2.05 15.33
C TRP A 106 -7.23 -2.74 15.92
N LYS A 107 -7.38 -3.57 16.97
CA LYS A 107 -6.28 -4.42 17.45
C LYS A 107 -5.80 -5.40 16.38
N ASP A 108 -6.72 -6.06 15.67
CA ASP A 108 -6.38 -6.98 14.58
C ASP A 108 -5.63 -6.25 13.45
N LEU A 109 -6.06 -5.03 13.09
CA LEU A 109 -5.36 -4.20 12.11
C LEU A 109 -3.94 -3.86 12.57
N ILE A 110 -3.75 -3.50 13.84
CA ILE A 110 -2.43 -3.17 14.39
C ILE A 110 -1.53 -4.41 14.35
N PHE A 111 -1.98 -5.55 14.88
CA PHE A 111 -1.15 -6.75 14.98
C PHE A 111 -0.72 -7.30 13.63
N ASN A 112 -1.60 -7.27 12.63
CA ASN A 112 -1.26 -7.77 11.31
C ASN A 112 -0.59 -6.70 10.42
N GLY A 113 -1.05 -5.45 10.50
CA GLY A 113 -0.57 -4.34 9.67
C GLY A 113 0.76 -3.73 10.12
N MET A 114 1.12 -3.85 11.40
CA MET A 114 2.40 -3.36 11.95
C MET A 114 3.44 -4.48 12.08
N GLY A 115 3.21 -5.67 11.53
CA GLY A 115 4.08 -6.83 11.70
C GLY A 115 5.56 -6.58 11.35
N GLN A 116 5.85 -5.88 10.25
CA GLN A 116 7.22 -5.49 9.91
C GLN A 116 7.81 -4.55 10.96
N PHE A 117 7.04 -3.58 11.45
CA PHE A 117 7.51 -2.66 12.49
C PHE A 117 7.89 -3.43 13.76
N PHE A 118 7.10 -4.42 14.17
CA PHE A 118 7.44 -5.26 15.32
C PHE A 118 8.72 -6.07 15.09
N TYR A 119 8.86 -6.71 13.92
CA TYR A 119 10.06 -7.46 13.58
C TYR A 119 11.32 -6.58 13.56
N GLU A 120 11.28 -5.44 12.87
CA GLU A 120 12.45 -4.55 12.72
C GLU A 120 12.88 -3.91 14.05
N ASN A 121 11.96 -3.76 14.99
CA ASN A 121 12.25 -3.21 16.33
C ASN A 121 12.41 -4.30 17.41
N ASN A 122 12.38 -5.60 17.06
CA ASN A 122 12.46 -6.73 17.98
C ASN A 122 11.38 -6.71 19.09
N ILE A 123 10.15 -6.34 18.74
CA ILE A 123 9.04 -6.19 19.68
C ILE A 123 8.30 -7.53 19.82
N ASN A 124 8.19 -8.02 21.06
CA ASN A 124 7.29 -9.13 21.38
C ASN A 124 5.84 -8.65 21.47
N PHE A 125 5.12 -8.68 20.34
CA PHE A 125 3.72 -8.25 20.23
C PHE A 125 2.71 -9.37 20.50
N THR A 126 3.17 -10.59 20.80
CA THR A 126 2.31 -11.75 21.07
C THR A 126 1.85 -11.85 22.52
N ASP A 127 2.39 -11.01 23.41
CA ASP A 127 1.94 -10.88 24.78
C ASP A 127 0.45 -10.43 24.80
N PRO A 128 -0.46 -11.15 25.49
CA PRO A 128 -1.86 -10.77 25.61
C PRO A 128 -2.08 -9.35 26.15
N ASN A 129 -1.17 -8.85 26.99
CA ASN A 129 -1.18 -7.53 27.59
C ASN A 129 -0.39 -6.48 26.79
N PHE A 130 0.09 -6.84 25.59
CA PHE A 130 0.92 -5.96 24.78
C PHE A 130 0.26 -4.61 24.44
N LEU A 131 -1.05 -4.63 24.15
CA LEU A 131 -1.81 -3.46 23.77
C LEU A 131 -3.26 -3.47 24.30
N LYS A 132 -3.59 -2.45 25.06
CA LYS A 132 -4.96 -2.09 25.45
C LYS A 132 -5.44 -0.89 24.62
N ILE A 133 -6.69 -0.93 24.19
CA ILE A 133 -7.38 0.23 23.61
C ILE A 133 -8.59 0.50 24.49
N SER A 134 -8.72 1.72 25.00
CA SER A 134 -9.76 2.13 25.93
C SER A 134 -10.44 3.42 25.45
N ASN A 135 -11.71 3.60 25.82
CA ASN A 135 -12.43 4.85 25.59
C ASN A 135 -12.34 5.72 26.85
N ASP A 136 -12.16 7.02 26.65
CA ASP A 136 -12.31 8.05 27.69
C ASP A 136 -13.06 9.26 27.11
N PHE A 137 -14.04 8.98 26.24
CA PHE A 137 -14.90 9.98 25.65
C PHE A 137 -16.00 10.38 26.61
N LYS A 138 -16.09 11.69 26.90
CA LYS A 138 -17.09 12.27 27.83
C LYS A 138 -18.29 12.90 27.13
N GLY A 139 -18.30 12.94 25.79
CA GLY A 139 -19.38 13.56 25.03
C GLY A 139 -20.56 12.61 24.79
N ALA A 140 -21.72 13.17 24.45
CA ALA A 140 -22.84 12.39 23.92
C ALA A 140 -22.51 11.86 22.51
N GLU A 141 -22.85 10.61 22.23
CA GLU A 141 -22.60 10.01 20.91
C GLU A 141 -23.48 10.66 19.83
N ARG A 142 -22.84 11.36 18.87
CA ARG A 142 -23.51 12.05 17.75
C ARG A 142 -22.88 11.68 16.39
N ARG A 143 -22.51 10.41 16.20
CA ARG A 143 -21.89 9.91 14.96
C ARG A 143 -22.81 8.91 14.28
N GLU A 144 -22.86 8.98 12.95
CA GLU A 144 -23.71 8.12 12.16
C GLU A 144 -22.97 7.56 10.95
N GLN A 145 -23.39 6.37 10.52
CA GLN A 145 -22.98 5.81 9.24
C GLN A 145 -23.72 6.52 8.09
N TYR A 146 -23.05 6.75 6.97
CA TYR A 146 -23.74 7.19 5.75
C TYR A 146 -24.63 6.08 5.18
N ARG A 147 -25.93 6.38 5.02
CA ARG A 147 -26.94 5.48 4.41
C ARG A 147 -27.57 6.03 3.12
N GLY A 148 -27.17 7.22 2.68
CA GLY A 148 -27.67 7.81 1.44
C GLY A 148 -27.22 7.04 0.20
N LYS A 149 -27.96 7.22 -0.90
CA LYS A 149 -27.61 6.65 -2.22
C LYS A 149 -26.53 7.50 -2.88
N LEU A 150 -25.56 6.83 -3.53
CA LEU A 150 -24.51 7.46 -4.32
C LEU A 150 -24.88 7.39 -5.80
N LYS A 151 -24.76 8.52 -6.53
CA LYS A 151 -25.34 8.63 -7.89
C LYS A 151 -24.36 8.25 -8.99
N THR A 152 -23.05 8.44 -8.83
CA THR A 152 -22.12 8.21 -9.94
C THR A 152 -21.76 6.73 -10.15
N SER A 153 -21.67 6.34 -11.42
CA SER A 153 -21.13 5.05 -11.84
C SER A 153 -19.60 5.05 -11.95
N LYS A 154 -18.95 6.22 -11.83
CA LYS A 154 -17.50 6.38 -11.90
C LYS A 154 -16.80 5.62 -10.77
N VAL A 155 -15.60 5.18 -11.08
CA VAL A 155 -14.75 4.44 -10.17
C VAL A 155 -13.65 5.35 -9.63
N LEU A 156 -13.59 5.49 -8.32
CA LEU A 156 -12.48 6.17 -7.67
C LEU A 156 -11.24 5.27 -7.68
N VAL A 157 -10.16 5.74 -8.31
CA VAL A 157 -8.90 4.99 -8.45
C VAL A 157 -7.76 5.73 -7.74
N PRO A 158 -7.15 5.15 -6.70
CA PRO A 158 -5.93 5.69 -6.09
C PRO A 158 -4.72 5.58 -7.04
N VAL A 159 -3.95 6.65 -7.19
CA VAL A 159 -2.75 6.69 -8.05
C VAL A 159 -1.50 7.04 -7.24
N GLY A 160 -0.63 6.04 -7.07
CA GLY A 160 0.61 6.15 -6.28
C GLY A 160 1.91 6.31 -7.11
N GLY A 161 1.84 6.21 -8.44
CA GLY A 161 3.01 6.31 -9.34
C GLY A 161 3.63 4.98 -9.78
N GLY A 162 3.00 3.85 -9.43
CA GLY A 162 3.41 2.50 -9.87
C GLY A 162 2.69 2.02 -11.13
N LYS A 163 3.13 0.87 -11.64
CA LYS A 163 2.57 0.24 -12.85
C LYS A 163 1.12 -0.25 -12.68
N ASP A 164 0.73 -0.63 -11.46
CA ASP A 164 -0.56 -1.29 -11.19
C ASP A 164 -1.73 -0.34 -11.40
N SER A 165 -1.59 0.90 -10.93
CA SER A 165 -2.57 1.96 -11.17
C SER A 165 -2.71 2.28 -12.66
N VAL A 166 -1.61 2.20 -13.43
CA VAL A 166 -1.68 2.38 -14.89
C VAL A 166 -2.59 1.33 -15.51
N ILE A 167 -2.40 0.05 -15.17
CA ILE A 167 -3.23 -1.03 -15.70
C ILE A 167 -4.69 -0.87 -15.29
N THR A 168 -4.95 -0.51 -14.04
CA THR A 168 -6.33 -0.28 -13.58
C THR A 168 -7.00 0.84 -14.37
N MET A 169 -6.31 1.98 -14.59
CA MET A 169 -6.86 3.10 -15.34
C MET A 169 -7.03 2.80 -16.83
N GLU A 170 -6.07 2.14 -17.47
CA GLU A 170 -6.15 1.78 -18.89
C GLU A 170 -7.26 0.76 -19.18
N ILE A 171 -7.56 -0.13 -18.24
CA ILE A 171 -8.66 -1.09 -18.37
C ILE A 171 -10.01 -0.41 -18.12
N LEU A 172 -10.14 0.37 -17.04
CA LEU A 172 -11.40 1.03 -16.67
C LEU A 172 -11.72 2.27 -17.55
N LYS A 173 -10.73 2.80 -18.26
CA LYS A 173 -10.83 3.92 -19.21
C LYS A 173 -11.61 5.12 -18.65
N ARG A 174 -12.56 5.66 -19.43
CA ARG A 174 -13.24 6.94 -19.19
C ARG A 174 -14.20 6.95 -18.00
N ASN A 175 -14.46 5.81 -17.37
CA ASN A 175 -15.38 5.72 -16.23
C ASN A 175 -14.64 5.78 -14.87
N ILE A 176 -13.59 6.61 -14.77
CA ILE A 176 -12.80 6.76 -13.55
C ILE A 176 -12.73 8.21 -13.08
N ASN A 177 -12.50 8.39 -11.79
CA ASN A 177 -11.92 9.59 -11.21
C ASN A 177 -10.67 9.20 -10.42
N CYS A 178 -9.56 9.88 -10.67
CA CYS A 178 -8.29 9.56 -10.06
C CYS A 178 -8.13 10.35 -8.76
N PHE A 179 -7.51 9.77 -7.73
CA PHE A 179 -7.02 10.56 -6.59
C PHE A 179 -5.58 10.20 -6.24
N SER A 180 -4.87 11.17 -5.64
CA SER A 180 -3.50 10.96 -5.17
C SER A 180 -3.27 11.69 -3.85
N LEU A 181 -2.72 10.97 -2.87
CA LEU A 181 -2.26 11.54 -1.61
C LEU A 181 -0.82 11.99 -1.75
N ASN A 182 -0.52 13.26 -1.47
CA ASN A 182 0.80 13.86 -1.61
C ASN A 182 1.46 13.50 -2.96
N PRO A 183 0.84 13.89 -4.09
CA PRO A 183 1.22 13.39 -5.41
C PRO A 183 2.70 13.64 -5.72
N THR A 184 3.43 12.55 -5.99
CA THR A 184 4.83 12.59 -6.44
C THR A 184 4.91 13.00 -7.90
N LEU A 185 6.11 13.32 -8.39
CA LEU A 185 6.31 13.58 -9.82
C LEU A 185 5.85 12.39 -10.68
N ALA A 186 6.07 11.16 -10.22
CA ALA A 186 5.65 9.95 -10.92
C ALA A 186 4.12 9.82 -10.98
N SER A 187 3.41 10.03 -9.86
CA SER A 187 1.93 9.97 -9.88
C SER A 187 1.33 11.08 -10.72
N LYS A 188 1.88 12.31 -10.69
CA LYS A 188 1.47 13.42 -11.57
C LYS A 188 1.64 13.08 -13.05
N LYS A 189 2.81 12.58 -13.44
CA LYS A 189 3.08 12.17 -14.84
C LYS A 189 2.14 11.06 -15.30
N ILE A 190 1.89 10.06 -14.45
CA ILE A 190 0.96 8.98 -14.74
C ILE A 190 -0.47 9.50 -14.91
N MET A 191 -0.97 10.32 -13.97
CA MET A 191 -2.33 10.89 -14.08
C MET A 191 -2.49 11.73 -15.35
N LYS A 192 -1.46 12.52 -15.72
CA LYS A 192 -1.46 13.30 -16.97
C LYS A 192 -1.50 12.39 -18.20
N ALA A 193 -0.65 11.36 -18.27
CA ALA A 193 -0.59 10.42 -19.40
C ALA A 193 -1.83 9.51 -19.52
N ALA A 194 -2.55 9.31 -18.41
CA ALA A 194 -3.84 8.62 -18.36
C ALA A 194 -5.03 9.52 -18.65
N HIS A 195 -4.81 10.82 -18.90
CA HIS A 195 -5.86 11.82 -19.10
C HIS A 195 -6.89 11.84 -17.94
N CYS A 196 -6.44 11.65 -16.70
CA CYS A 196 -7.29 11.83 -15.52
C CYS A 196 -7.79 13.28 -15.49
N GLN A 197 -9.09 13.47 -15.74
CA GLN A 197 -9.72 14.78 -15.63
C GLN A 197 -9.91 15.14 -14.16
N ASN A 198 -9.50 16.36 -13.76
CA ASN A 198 -9.69 16.93 -12.42
C ASN A 198 -9.37 15.94 -11.28
N PRO A 199 -8.14 15.38 -11.23
CA PRO A 199 -7.79 14.40 -10.21
C PRO A 199 -7.94 14.99 -8.82
N ILE A 200 -8.53 14.23 -7.90
CA ILE A 200 -8.69 14.63 -6.51
C ILE A 200 -7.33 14.63 -5.83
N ILE A 201 -6.89 15.79 -5.36
CA ILE A 201 -5.62 15.94 -4.67
C ILE A 201 -5.87 16.01 -3.17
N VAL A 202 -5.20 15.12 -2.43
CA VAL A 202 -5.17 15.15 -0.97
C VAL A 202 -3.75 15.45 -0.52
N GLU A 203 -3.61 16.39 0.41
CA GLU A 203 -2.35 16.73 1.06
C GLU A 203 -2.39 16.26 2.51
N ARG A 204 -1.35 15.55 2.95
CA ARG A 204 -1.16 15.11 4.33
C ARG A 204 0.16 15.62 4.85
N ARG A 205 0.11 16.43 5.91
CA ARG A 205 1.28 16.98 6.59
C ARG A 205 1.56 16.19 7.85
N ILE A 206 2.67 15.43 7.82
CA ILE A 206 3.23 14.80 9.02
C ILE A 206 3.76 15.87 9.96
N ASP A 207 3.50 15.71 11.26
CA ASP A 207 4.03 16.61 12.28
C ASP A 207 5.57 16.55 12.36
N LYS A 208 6.23 17.71 12.41
CA LYS A 208 7.69 17.81 12.47
C LYS A 208 8.27 17.19 13.76
N ASN A 209 7.51 17.16 14.86
CA ASN A 209 7.93 16.53 16.11
C ASN A 209 8.20 15.03 15.92
N LEU A 210 7.41 14.32 15.10
CA LEU A 210 7.68 12.91 14.79
C LEU A 210 9.03 12.74 14.10
N LEU A 211 9.41 13.67 13.21
CA LEU A 211 10.71 13.65 12.55
C LEU A 211 11.84 13.90 13.55
N LYS A 212 11.67 14.84 14.48
CA LYS A 212 12.63 15.11 15.57
C LYS A 212 12.81 13.89 16.47
N LEU A 213 11.73 13.20 16.86
CA LEU A 213 11.79 11.99 17.67
C LEU A 213 12.54 10.86 16.96
N ASN A 214 12.26 10.64 15.67
CA ASN A 214 13.01 9.67 14.87
C ASN A 214 14.51 9.99 14.86
N GLN A 215 14.88 11.26 14.77
CA GLN A 215 16.28 11.70 14.83
C GLN A 215 16.91 11.46 16.21
N LYS A 216 16.12 11.59 17.29
CA LYS A 216 16.51 11.27 18.68
C LYS A 216 16.50 9.77 19.01
N GLY A 217 16.24 8.90 18.03
CA GLY A 217 16.22 7.46 18.25
C GLY A 217 14.94 6.94 18.90
N TYR A 218 13.79 7.58 18.69
CA TYR A 218 12.49 6.94 18.94
C TYR A 218 12.19 5.87 17.89
N LEU A 219 11.28 4.95 18.21
CA LEU A 219 10.95 3.83 17.33
C LEU A 219 10.40 4.36 16.00
N ASN A 220 10.77 3.69 14.91
CA ASN A 220 10.29 4.01 13.58
C ASN A 220 10.19 2.72 12.77
N GLY A 221 9.45 2.77 11.67
CA GLY A 221 9.27 1.62 10.79
C GLY A 221 7.97 1.70 10.01
N HIS A 222 7.61 0.55 9.44
CA HIS A 222 6.42 0.37 8.62
C HIS A 222 5.12 0.75 9.35
N THR A 223 4.17 1.27 8.58
CA THR A 223 2.76 1.43 8.99
C THR A 223 1.87 0.93 7.85
N PRO A 224 0.66 0.42 8.14
CA PRO A 224 -0.26 -0.10 7.11
C PRO A 224 -0.85 1.03 6.25
N PHE A 225 -0.04 1.61 5.37
CA PHE A 225 -0.38 2.80 4.59
C PHE A 225 -1.53 2.55 3.60
N SER A 226 -1.68 1.33 3.08
CA SER A 226 -2.84 0.99 2.24
C SER A 226 -4.14 0.95 3.03
N ALA A 227 -4.11 0.64 4.34
CA ALA A 227 -5.28 0.75 5.20
C ALA A 227 -5.66 2.23 5.42
N TYR A 228 -4.67 3.10 5.63
CA TYR A 228 -4.88 4.56 5.65
C TYR A 228 -5.58 5.04 4.38
N LEU A 229 -5.08 4.64 3.20
CA LEU A 229 -5.70 5.01 1.94
C LEU A 229 -7.11 4.42 1.79
N ALA A 230 -7.40 3.26 2.38
CA ALA A 230 -8.73 2.66 2.36
C ALA A 230 -9.75 3.54 3.10
N PHE A 231 -9.46 3.94 4.35
CA PHE A 231 -10.31 4.88 5.09
C PHE A 231 -10.46 6.23 4.37
N LEU A 232 -9.34 6.81 3.88
CA LEU A 232 -9.37 8.06 3.12
C LEU A 232 -10.25 7.94 1.87
N SER A 233 -10.13 6.84 1.13
CA SER A 233 -10.90 6.63 -0.09
C SER A 233 -12.40 6.55 0.15
N VAL A 234 -12.86 6.06 1.32
CA VAL A 234 -14.29 6.07 1.69
C VAL A 234 -14.79 7.49 1.90
N LEU A 235 -14.02 8.34 2.60
CA LEU A 235 -14.35 9.76 2.73
C LEU A 235 -14.41 10.45 1.36
N LEU A 236 -13.40 10.24 0.52
CA LEU A 236 -13.37 10.80 -0.84
C LEU A 236 -14.53 10.30 -1.71
N ALA A 237 -14.86 9.02 -1.61
CA ALA A 237 -15.98 8.44 -2.32
C ALA A 237 -17.29 9.15 -1.95
N LEU A 238 -17.51 9.48 -0.67
CA LEU A 238 -18.70 10.23 -0.27
C LEU A 238 -18.65 11.69 -0.73
N ILE A 239 -17.54 12.41 -0.52
CA ILE A 239 -17.37 13.82 -0.88
C ILE A 239 -17.54 14.05 -2.39
N PHE A 240 -17.08 13.10 -3.21
CA PHE A 240 -17.14 13.21 -4.67
C PHE A 240 -18.20 12.29 -5.31
N ASP A 241 -19.10 11.75 -4.49
CA ASP A 241 -20.27 10.94 -4.85
C ASP A 241 -19.98 9.62 -5.61
N HIS A 242 -18.81 9.00 -5.41
CA HIS A 242 -18.39 7.72 -5.99
C HIS A 242 -18.91 6.49 -5.25
N LYS A 243 -19.63 5.61 -5.94
CA LYS A 243 -20.04 4.31 -5.38
C LYS A 243 -18.89 3.30 -5.29
N PHE A 244 -17.97 3.32 -6.23
CA PHE A 244 -16.95 2.27 -6.38
C PHE A 244 -15.55 2.81 -6.11
N ILE A 245 -14.76 2.05 -5.35
CA ILE A 245 -13.35 2.31 -5.10
C ILE A 245 -12.55 1.10 -5.58
N ALA A 246 -11.71 1.29 -6.60
CA ALA A 246 -10.87 0.25 -7.18
C ALA A 246 -9.40 0.46 -6.83
N PHE A 247 -8.91 -0.25 -5.81
CA PHE A 247 -7.48 -0.33 -5.55
C PHE A 247 -6.81 -1.27 -6.55
N SER A 248 -5.57 -0.97 -6.92
CA SER A 248 -4.80 -1.79 -7.85
C SER A 248 -4.01 -2.91 -7.16
N ASN A 249 -4.46 -3.41 -6.01
CA ASN A 249 -3.74 -4.48 -5.31
C ASN A 249 -3.93 -5.80 -6.06
N GLU A 250 -2.88 -6.62 -6.03
CA GLU A 250 -2.76 -7.84 -6.83
C GLU A 250 -2.65 -9.09 -5.94
N ARG A 251 -2.58 -10.28 -6.53
CA ARG A 251 -2.62 -11.56 -5.80
C ARG A 251 -1.44 -11.78 -4.86
N SER A 252 -0.24 -11.38 -5.27
CA SER A 252 1.06 -11.61 -4.60
C SER A 252 1.17 -10.93 -3.24
N SER A 253 0.40 -9.86 -3.04
CA SER A 253 0.29 -9.13 -1.78
C SER A 253 -0.23 -10.01 -0.62
N ASN A 254 -0.79 -11.19 -0.92
CA ASN A 254 -1.19 -12.17 0.09
C ASN A 254 -0.01 -12.98 0.67
N GLU A 255 1.13 -13.09 -0.03
CA GLU A 255 2.26 -13.88 0.44
C GLU A 255 3.09 -13.06 1.44
N GLY A 256 3.23 -13.62 2.65
CA GLY A 256 4.06 -13.05 3.71
C GLY A 256 5.56 -13.10 3.42
N ASN A 257 6.31 -12.42 4.28
CA ASN A 257 7.74 -12.22 4.14
C ASN A 257 8.57 -13.24 4.91
N LEU A 258 8.16 -13.53 6.16
CA LEU A 258 8.86 -14.40 7.11
C LEU A 258 7.94 -14.79 8.28
N LYS A 259 8.39 -15.74 9.11
CA LYS A 259 7.78 -16.04 10.42
C LYS A 259 8.55 -15.35 11.56
N TYR A 260 7.83 -14.70 12.46
CA TYR A 260 8.38 -14.05 13.66
C TYR A 260 7.44 -14.32 14.84
N LEU A 261 7.98 -14.86 15.94
CA LEU A 261 7.22 -15.24 17.14
C LEU A 261 5.99 -16.11 16.81
N GLY A 262 6.19 -17.12 15.95
CA GLY A 262 5.12 -18.02 15.49
C GLY A 262 4.09 -17.40 14.52
N ARG A 263 4.15 -16.09 14.24
CA ARG A 263 3.23 -15.38 13.34
C ARG A 263 3.87 -15.12 11.98
N ASN A 264 3.07 -15.20 10.92
CA ASN A 264 3.50 -14.80 9.57
C ASN A 264 3.46 -13.28 9.43
N ILE A 265 4.60 -12.65 9.16
CA ILE A 265 4.71 -11.20 8.96
C ILE A 265 4.55 -10.89 7.47
N ASN A 266 3.64 -9.99 7.12
CA ASN A 266 3.40 -9.55 5.75
C ASN A 266 3.47 -8.02 5.65
N HIS A 267 4.51 -7.48 5.00
CA HIS A 267 4.67 -6.05 4.68
C HIS A 267 3.48 -5.47 3.90
N GLN A 268 2.80 -6.32 3.12
CA GLN A 268 1.67 -5.95 2.29
C GLN A 268 0.35 -6.43 2.89
N TRP A 269 0.26 -6.71 4.21
CA TRP A 269 -0.96 -7.25 4.80
C TRP A 269 -2.18 -6.37 4.54
N SER A 270 -2.05 -5.04 4.62
CA SER A 270 -3.12 -4.08 4.30
C SER A 270 -3.48 -4.00 2.80
N LYS A 271 -2.85 -4.84 1.97
CA LYS A 271 -3.18 -5.07 0.56
C LYS A 271 -3.63 -6.52 0.33
N SER A 272 -3.79 -7.34 1.35
CA SER A 272 -4.23 -8.73 1.24
C SER A 272 -5.74 -8.84 1.02
N PHE A 273 -6.20 -9.99 0.53
CA PHE A 273 -7.62 -10.32 0.44
C PHE A 273 -8.27 -10.43 1.82
N GLN A 274 -7.52 -10.88 2.83
CA GLN A 274 -7.98 -10.93 4.22
C GLN A 274 -8.32 -9.51 4.74
N PHE A 275 -7.40 -8.56 4.61
CA PHE A 275 -7.65 -7.17 4.99
C PHE A 275 -8.82 -6.59 4.22
N GLU A 276 -8.89 -6.83 2.90
CA GLU A 276 -9.97 -6.33 2.05
C GLU A 276 -11.35 -6.79 2.53
N ASN A 277 -11.52 -8.07 2.90
CA ASN A 277 -12.76 -8.57 3.47
C ASN A 277 -13.09 -7.94 4.83
N LEU A 278 -12.11 -7.85 5.73
CA LEU A 278 -12.27 -7.23 7.04
C LEU A 278 -12.66 -5.76 6.93
N PHE A 279 -12.01 -5.00 6.04
CA PHE A 279 -12.27 -3.59 5.82
C PHE A 279 -13.62 -3.36 5.14
N ARG A 280 -14.01 -4.17 4.14
CA ARG A 280 -15.33 -4.08 3.52
C ARG A 280 -16.44 -4.26 4.55
N LYS A 281 -16.34 -5.28 5.41
CA LYS A 281 -17.32 -5.52 6.48
C LYS A 281 -17.38 -4.33 7.44
N TYR A 282 -16.23 -3.83 7.88
CA TYR A 282 -16.13 -2.67 8.77
C TYR A 282 -16.75 -1.41 8.14
N SER A 283 -16.35 -1.09 6.90
CA SER A 283 -16.82 0.09 6.17
C SER A 283 -18.34 0.07 5.98
N LYS A 284 -18.89 -1.09 5.57
CA LYS A 284 -20.34 -1.27 5.37
C LYS A 284 -21.16 -1.25 6.65
N LYS A 285 -20.54 -1.43 7.81
CA LYS A 285 -21.22 -1.37 9.11
C LYS A 285 -21.09 -0.01 9.79
N TYR A 286 -19.91 0.60 9.72
CA TYR A 286 -19.58 1.76 10.54
C TYR A 286 -19.34 3.06 9.75
N LEU A 287 -19.05 3.00 8.45
CA LEU A 287 -18.68 4.20 7.67
C LEU A 287 -19.72 4.57 6.62
N ALA A 288 -19.88 3.73 5.60
CA ALA A 288 -20.70 4.00 4.43
C ALA A 288 -21.20 2.69 3.83
N LYS A 289 -22.52 2.46 3.89
CA LYS A 289 -23.13 1.20 3.48
C LYS A 289 -23.03 0.94 1.97
N GLU A 290 -23.24 1.98 1.18
CA GLU A 290 -23.32 1.90 -0.29
C GLU A 290 -21.96 1.95 -1.01
N VAL A 291 -20.87 2.24 -0.31
CA VAL A 291 -19.52 2.32 -0.92
C VAL A 291 -18.95 0.92 -1.09
N GLU A 292 -18.62 0.56 -2.32
CA GLU A 292 -18.00 -0.72 -2.68
C GLU A 292 -16.48 -0.58 -2.86
N TYR A 293 -15.74 -1.07 -1.87
CA TYR A 293 -14.28 -1.17 -1.89
C TYR A 293 -13.83 -2.54 -2.42
N PHE A 294 -12.92 -2.55 -3.40
CA PHE A 294 -12.31 -3.79 -3.89
C PHE A 294 -10.94 -3.56 -4.52
N SER A 295 -10.15 -4.64 -4.61
CA SER A 295 -8.90 -4.65 -5.36
C SER A 295 -9.11 -5.18 -6.77
N PHE A 296 -9.03 -4.30 -7.77
CA PHE A 296 -9.31 -4.62 -9.18
C PHE A 296 -8.35 -5.68 -9.74
N LEU A 297 -7.06 -5.62 -9.40
CA LEU A 297 -6.05 -6.55 -9.94
C LEU A 297 -5.86 -7.83 -9.10
N ARG A 298 -6.68 -8.06 -8.05
CA ARG A 298 -6.59 -9.23 -7.16
C ARG A 298 -6.51 -10.58 -7.87
N PRO A 299 -7.19 -10.79 -9.02
CA PRO A 299 -7.14 -12.07 -9.70
C PRO A 299 -5.77 -12.40 -10.32
N LEU A 300 -4.92 -11.38 -10.53
CA LEU A 300 -3.69 -11.48 -11.30
C LEU A 300 -2.44 -11.45 -10.41
N TYR A 301 -1.42 -12.15 -10.88
CA TYR A 301 -0.06 -12.04 -10.41
C TYR A 301 0.64 -10.78 -10.96
N GLU A 302 1.66 -10.35 -10.24
CA GLU A 302 2.49 -9.18 -10.53
C GLU A 302 3.21 -9.31 -11.89
N ILE A 303 3.62 -10.53 -12.26
CA ILE A 303 4.21 -10.81 -13.59
C ILE A 303 3.19 -10.73 -14.74
N GLN A 304 1.93 -11.11 -14.50
CA GLN A 304 0.86 -10.93 -15.49
C GLN A 304 0.58 -9.45 -15.70
N ILE A 305 0.57 -8.66 -14.61
CA ILE A 305 0.43 -7.20 -14.67
C ILE A 305 1.62 -6.56 -15.41
N ALA A 306 2.84 -7.07 -15.24
CA ALA A 306 4.02 -6.61 -15.99
C ALA A 306 3.88 -6.88 -17.51
N LYS A 307 3.34 -8.04 -17.89
CA LYS A 307 3.01 -8.36 -19.30
C LYS A 307 1.94 -7.41 -19.86
N LEU A 308 0.91 -7.08 -19.08
CA LEU A 308 -0.09 -6.08 -19.50
C LEU A 308 0.56 -4.70 -19.65
N PHE A 309 1.42 -4.31 -18.71
CA PHE A 309 2.06 -3.00 -18.70
C PHE A 309 3.00 -2.79 -19.89
N SER A 310 3.64 -3.86 -20.38
CA SER A 310 4.51 -3.76 -21.55
C SER A 310 3.80 -3.29 -22.83
N LYS A 311 2.46 -3.36 -22.87
CA LYS A 311 1.64 -2.87 -23.98
C LYS A 311 1.37 -1.36 -23.93
N TYR A 312 1.86 -0.66 -22.90
CA TYR A 312 1.62 0.78 -22.73
C TYR A 312 2.92 1.59 -22.63
N PRO A 313 3.70 1.71 -23.74
CA PRO A 313 4.99 2.38 -23.75
C PRO A 313 4.94 3.85 -23.31
N LYS A 314 3.79 4.52 -23.46
CA LYS A 314 3.59 5.92 -23.01
C LYS A 314 3.83 6.14 -21.50
N TYR A 315 3.83 5.08 -20.68
CA TYR A 315 4.08 5.18 -19.24
C TYR A 315 5.49 4.78 -18.80
N PHE A 316 6.33 4.22 -19.68
CA PHE A 316 7.63 3.65 -19.29
C PHE A 316 8.54 4.65 -18.58
N PHE A 317 8.43 5.95 -18.89
CA PHE A 317 9.24 7.00 -18.29
C PHE A 317 8.53 7.81 -17.20
N SER A 318 7.29 7.42 -16.87
CA SER A 318 6.45 8.08 -15.89
C SER A 318 6.38 7.30 -14.58
N PHE A 319 6.42 5.97 -14.64
CA PHE A 319 6.31 5.13 -13.45
C PHE A 319 7.62 5.06 -12.65
N LEU A 320 7.48 5.10 -11.32
CA LEU A 320 8.59 4.97 -10.40
C LEU A 320 8.05 4.40 -9.08
N SER A 321 8.42 3.15 -8.78
CA SER A 321 8.02 2.48 -7.55
C SER A 321 9.20 2.09 -6.67
N CYS A 322 10.38 2.69 -6.89
CA CYS A 322 11.55 2.44 -6.07
C CYS A 322 11.38 3.12 -4.70
N ASN A 323 11.38 2.35 -3.61
CA ASN A 323 11.23 2.91 -2.26
C ASN A 323 12.35 3.89 -1.87
N GLU A 324 13.56 3.68 -2.38
CA GLU A 324 14.70 4.56 -2.15
C GLU A 324 14.59 5.89 -2.92
N ALA A 325 13.69 6.01 -3.91
CA ALA A 325 13.54 7.23 -4.70
C ALA A 325 13.06 8.43 -3.88
N HIS A 326 12.25 8.19 -2.85
CA HIS A 326 11.63 9.24 -2.03
C HIS A 326 12.07 9.21 -0.57
N LYS A 327 12.98 8.30 -0.19
CA LYS A 327 13.44 8.14 1.18
C LYS A 327 14.34 9.31 1.57
N THR A 328 13.99 9.98 2.66
CA THR A 328 14.74 11.14 3.18
C THR A 328 15.43 10.88 4.51
N ASN A 329 15.23 9.69 5.11
CA ASN A 329 15.71 9.36 6.46
C ASN A 329 15.40 10.47 7.48
N SER A 330 14.13 10.84 7.59
CA SER A 330 13.66 11.92 8.47
C SER A 330 14.34 13.26 8.18
N GLY A 331 14.54 13.57 6.89
CA GLY A 331 15.15 14.82 6.43
C GLY A 331 16.68 14.82 6.37
N ARG A 332 17.36 13.75 6.78
CA ARG A 332 18.84 13.64 6.78
C ARG A 332 19.45 13.44 5.38
N LYS A 333 18.66 13.04 4.38
CA LYS A 333 19.14 12.79 3.02
C LYS A 333 18.18 13.38 1.99
N LYS A 334 18.74 13.89 0.88
CA LYS A 334 17.95 14.29 -0.29
C LYS A 334 17.43 13.03 -1.02
N PRO A 335 16.19 13.05 -1.52
CA PRO A 335 15.64 11.93 -2.27
C PRO A 335 16.35 11.77 -3.63
N ILE A 336 16.58 10.53 -4.05
CA ILE A 336 17.26 10.21 -5.33
C ILE A 336 16.37 10.52 -6.54
N LYS A 337 15.03 10.50 -6.36
CA LYS A 337 14.03 10.78 -7.40
C LYS A 337 14.13 9.89 -8.66
N GLY A 338 14.67 8.67 -8.52
CA GLY A 338 14.81 7.71 -9.61
C GLY A 338 15.04 6.28 -9.14
N TRP A 339 15.14 5.35 -10.09
CA TRP A 339 15.47 3.94 -9.81
C TRP A 339 16.91 3.83 -9.29
N CYS A 340 17.08 3.42 -8.03
CA CYS A 340 18.43 3.30 -7.45
C CYS A 340 19.26 2.16 -8.06
N GLY A 341 18.60 1.18 -8.71
CA GLY A 341 19.25 0.04 -9.38
C GLY A 341 20.02 -0.89 -8.44
N LYS A 342 19.74 -0.83 -7.14
CA LYS A 342 20.41 -1.64 -6.10
C LYS A 342 19.50 -2.26 -5.05
N CYS A 343 18.21 -1.91 -5.01
CA CYS A 343 17.27 -2.45 -4.01
C CYS A 343 16.43 -3.62 -4.57
N PRO A 344 15.80 -4.43 -3.69
CA PRO A 344 14.95 -5.55 -4.12
C PRO A 344 13.84 -5.16 -5.07
N LYS A 345 13.20 -4.01 -4.84
CA LYS A 345 12.16 -3.48 -5.71
C LYS A 345 12.65 -3.15 -7.12
N CYS A 346 13.89 -2.65 -7.28
CA CYS A 346 14.45 -2.41 -8.61
C CYS A 346 14.71 -3.72 -9.34
N LEU A 347 15.37 -4.69 -8.69
CA LEU A 347 15.69 -5.97 -9.30
C LEU A 347 14.42 -6.74 -9.67
N PHE A 348 13.45 -6.79 -8.76
CA PHE A 348 12.18 -7.47 -9.00
C PHE A 348 11.43 -6.86 -10.18
N VAL A 349 11.24 -5.52 -10.22
CA VAL A 349 10.52 -4.86 -11.33
C VAL A 349 11.25 -5.04 -12.65
N PHE A 350 12.59 -4.97 -12.64
CA PHE A 350 13.40 -5.29 -13.83
C PHE A 350 13.15 -6.72 -14.29
N ALA A 351 13.18 -7.70 -13.38
CA ALA A 351 13.00 -9.11 -13.70
C ALA A 351 11.60 -9.43 -14.25
N VAL A 352 10.52 -8.84 -13.71
CA VAL A 352 9.16 -9.08 -14.26
C VAL A 352 8.91 -8.36 -15.58
N LEU A 353 9.62 -7.27 -15.88
CA LEU A 353 9.50 -6.56 -17.16
C LEU A 353 10.41 -7.13 -18.25
N TYR A 354 11.55 -7.73 -17.86
CA TYR A 354 12.58 -8.20 -18.79
C TYR A 354 12.05 -9.16 -19.87
N PRO A 355 11.17 -10.14 -19.59
CA PRO A 355 10.61 -11.02 -20.61
C PRO A 355 9.84 -10.24 -21.69
N PHE A 356 9.17 -9.16 -21.32
CA PHE A 356 8.16 -8.51 -22.16
C PHE A 356 8.63 -7.22 -22.84
N LEU A 357 9.75 -6.64 -22.42
CA LEU A 357 10.29 -5.39 -22.97
C LEU A 357 11.58 -5.60 -23.77
N LYS A 358 11.84 -4.75 -24.76
CA LYS A 358 13.14 -4.75 -25.45
C LYS A 358 14.23 -4.25 -24.48
N GLN A 359 15.45 -4.77 -24.63
CA GLN A 359 16.60 -4.39 -23.78
C GLN A 359 16.86 -2.89 -23.78
N ARG A 360 16.72 -2.23 -24.94
CA ARG A 360 16.80 -0.77 -25.06
C ARG A 360 15.83 -0.03 -24.13
N ASP A 361 14.60 -0.53 -23.97
CA ASP A 361 13.58 0.13 -23.16
C ASP A 361 13.87 -0.07 -21.67
N LEU A 362 14.28 -1.28 -21.28
CA LEU A 362 14.73 -1.58 -19.91
C LEU A 362 15.92 -0.69 -19.51
N ILE A 363 16.92 -0.57 -20.39
CA ILE A 363 18.07 0.30 -20.14
C ILE A 363 17.63 1.77 -20.04
N ARG A 364 16.71 2.24 -20.88
CA ARG A 364 16.21 3.62 -20.77
C ARG A 364 15.48 3.89 -19.45
N ILE A 365 14.72 2.92 -18.95
CA ILE A 365 13.98 2.99 -17.66
C ILE A 365 14.95 2.95 -16.47
N PHE A 366 15.82 1.95 -16.41
CA PHE A 366 16.67 1.66 -15.24
C PHE A 366 18.09 2.21 -15.33
N LYS A 367 18.45 2.82 -16.47
CA LYS A 367 19.78 3.33 -16.85
C LYS A 367 20.87 2.29 -17.05
N LYS A 368 20.59 1.01 -16.75
CA LYS A 368 21.54 -0.10 -16.87
C LYS A 368 20.81 -1.43 -16.85
N ASN A 369 21.46 -2.47 -17.36
CA ASN A 369 21.01 -3.84 -17.18
C ASN A 369 21.29 -4.29 -15.73
N LEU A 370 20.25 -4.62 -14.96
CA LEU A 370 20.43 -5.03 -13.56
C LEU A 370 20.96 -6.45 -13.43
N PHE A 371 20.79 -7.30 -14.45
CA PHE A 371 21.27 -8.70 -14.39
C PHE A 371 22.79 -8.83 -14.52
N THR A 372 23.52 -7.77 -14.88
CA THR A 372 25.00 -7.80 -14.90
C THR A 372 25.62 -7.57 -13.53
N LYS A 373 24.83 -7.09 -12.56
CA LYS A 373 25.31 -6.66 -11.23
C LYS A 373 25.49 -7.84 -10.28
N LYS A 374 26.75 -8.15 -9.95
CA LYS A 374 27.10 -9.23 -9.02
C LYS A 374 26.55 -8.98 -7.61
N GLU A 375 26.53 -7.72 -7.18
CA GLU A 375 26.04 -7.30 -5.86
C GLU A 375 24.54 -7.59 -5.65
N LEU A 376 23.77 -7.80 -6.73
CA LEU A 376 22.35 -8.13 -6.67
C LEU A 376 22.07 -9.63 -6.49
N LEU A 377 23.09 -10.49 -6.46
CA LEU A 377 22.92 -11.94 -6.33
C LEU A 377 22.21 -12.33 -5.04
N VAL A 378 22.58 -11.72 -3.92
CA VAL A 378 21.94 -11.95 -2.62
C VAL A 378 20.45 -11.61 -2.70
N ILE A 379 20.12 -10.46 -3.28
CA ILE A 379 18.74 -10.01 -3.45
C ILE A 379 17.96 -10.96 -4.37
N MET A 380 18.56 -11.43 -5.46
CA MET A 380 17.95 -12.44 -6.32
C MET A 380 17.57 -13.69 -5.52
N LYS A 381 18.51 -14.22 -4.71
CA LYS A 381 18.26 -15.41 -3.86
C LYS A 381 17.12 -15.20 -2.87
N GLU A 382 16.98 -13.99 -2.30
CA GLU A 382 15.87 -13.63 -1.41
C GLU A 382 14.54 -13.57 -2.17
N LEU A 383 14.53 -12.97 -3.37
CA LEU A 383 13.33 -12.88 -4.21
C LEU A 383 12.82 -14.24 -4.66
N ILE A 384 13.71 -15.15 -5.07
CA ILE A 384 13.33 -16.48 -5.57
C ILE A 384 13.09 -17.52 -4.46
N GLY A 385 13.32 -17.17 -3.19
CA GLY A 385 13.04 -18.05 -2.07
C GLY A 385 14.16 -19.00 -1.63
N GLU A 386 15.37 -18.86 -2.16
CA GLU A 386 16.57 -19.59 -1.72
C GLU A 386 17.06 -19.18 -0.31
N ARG A 387 16.37 -18.21 0.30
CA ARG A 387 16.58 -17.76 1.68
C ARG A 387 15.26 -17.76 2.44
N LYS A 388 15.35 -17.87 3.77
CA LYS A 388 14.18 -17.84 4.68
C LYS A 388 13.44 -16.50 4.68
N PHE A 389 14.05 -15.45 4.15
CA PHE A 389 13.55 -14.09 4.15
C PHE A 389 13.16 -13.64 2.74
N LYS A 390 11.91 -13.17 2.56
CA LYS A 390 11.50 -12.38 1.40
C LYS A 390 11.58 -10.89 1.76
N PRO A 391 12.20 -10.03 0.93
CA PRO A 391 12.42 -8.63 1.25
C PRO A 391 11.14 -7.88 1.64
N PHE A 392 11.20 -7.01 2.65
CA PHE A 392 10.11 -6.12 3.06
C PHE A 392 9.90 -4.98 2.05
N GLU A 393 9.55 -5.37 0.85
CA GLU A 393 9.31 -4.54 -0.31
C GLU A 393 8.01 -5.02 -0.96
N CYS A 394 7.36 -4.13 -1.71
CA CYS A 394 6.16 -4.50 -2.46
C CYS A 394 6.52 -5.33 -3.71
N VAL A 395 7.10 -6.51 -3.53
CA VAL A 395 7.50 -7.42 -4.62
C VAL A 395 6.53 -8.61 -4.71
N GLY A 396 6.55 -9.29 -5.85
CA GLY A 396 5.73 -10.47 -6.12
C GLY A 396 6.08 -11.67 -5.23
N THR A 397 5.45 -12.82 -5.47
CA THR A 397 5.74 -14.02 -4.71
C THR A 397 7.12 -14.61 -5.01
N LYS A 398 7.61 -15.50 -4.14
CA LYS A 398 8.82 -16.29 -4.42
C LYS A 398 8.68 -17.06 -5.74
N LYS A 399 7.51 -17.68 -5.92
CA LYS A 399 7.16 -18.42 -7.13
C LYS A 399 7.15 -17.53 -8.38
N GLU A 400 6.52 -16.37 -8.32
CA GLU A 400 6.53 -15.44 -9.46
C GLU A 400 7.91 -14.91 -9.79
N SER A 401 8.74 -14.70 -8.77
CA SER A 401 10.12 -14.26 -8.98
C SER A 401 10.91 -15.35 -9.71
N LEU A 402 10.79 -16.62 -9.30
CA LEU A 402 11.35 -17.77 -10.04
C LEU A 402 10.88 -17.79 -11.49
N VAL A 403 9.57 -17.62 -11.73
CA VAL A 403 9.00 -17.56 -13.09
C VAL A 403 9.55 -16.38 -13.88
N ALA A 404 9.71 -15.20 -13.27
CA ALA A 404 10.25 -14.02 -13.92
C ALA A 404 11.71 -14.20 -14.35
N PHE A 405 12.54 -14.78 -13.49
CA PHE A 405 13.92 -15.12 -13.82
C PHE A 405 14.01 -16.23 -14.87
N TYR A 406 13.13 -17.25 -14.82
CA TYR A 406 13.05 -18.29 -15.84
C TYR A 406 12.72 -17.73 -17.23
N LEU A 407 11.65 -16.93 -17.35
CA LEU A 407 11.28 -16.32 -18.63
C LEU A 407 12.34 -15.32 -19.12
N SER A 408 13.05 -14.68 -18.20
CA SER A 408 14.17 -13.80 -18.54
C SER A 408 15.36 -14.58 -19.09
N TRP A 409 15.72 -15.69 -18.46
CA TRP A 409 16.75 -16.61 -18.93
C TRP A 409 16.38 -17.21 -20.29
N GLU A 410 15.15 -17.66 -20.50
CA GLU A 410 14.72 -18.23 -21.78
C GLU A 410 14.88 -17.22 -22.93
N LYS A 411 14.49 -15.96 -22.69
CA LYS A 411 14.67 -14.87 -23.65
C LYS A 411 16.13 -14.56 -23.91
N ALA A 412 16.93 -14.43 -22.86
CA ALA A 412 18.35 -14.12 -22.92
C ALA A 412 19.15 -15.21 -23.66
N SER A 413 18.81 -16.47 -23.42
CA SER A 413 19.46 -17.64 -24.05
C SER A 413 19.23 -17.67 -25.55
N LYS A 414 18.01 -17.35 -26.02
CA LYS A 414 17.70 -17.24 -27.45
C LYS A 414 18.49 -16.13 -28.16
N LEU A 415 18.97 -15.15 -27.41
CA LEU A 415 19.77 -14.03 -27.93
C LEU A 415 21.27 -14.21 -27.70
N ASN A 416 21.71 -15.34 -27.12
CA ASN A 416 23.11 -15.59 -26.72
C ASN A 416 23.71 -14.50 -25.80
N GLU A 417 22.87 -13.76 -25.07
CA GLU A 417 23.28 -12.74 -24.11
C GLU A 417 22.89 -13.17 -22.68
N LEU A 418 23.76 -13.88 -21.95
CA LEU A 418 23.52 -14.24 -20.54
C LEU A 418 24.31 -13.35 -19.55
N PRO A 419 23.69 -12.28 -19.01
CA PRO A 419 24.22 -11.54 -17.88
C PRO A 419 24.48 -12.42 -16.65
N PHE A 420 25.37 -11.95 -15.77
CA PHE A 420 25.82 -12.66 -14.57
C PHE A 420 24.71 -13.34 -13.76
N LEU A 421 23.62 -12.62 -13.43
CA LEU A 421 22.53 -13.19 -12.62
C LEU A 421 21.78 -14.30 -13.35
N LEU A 422 21.59 -14.19 -14.67
CA LEU A 422 20.94 -15.24 -15.46
C LEU A 422 21.85 -16.45 -15.67
N LYS A 423 23.17 -16.24 -15.82
CA LYS A 423 24.17 -17.32 -15.82
C LYS A 423 24.21 -18.08 -14.50
N TYR A 424 24.09 -17.37 -13.37
CA TYR A 424 23.95 -18.00 -12.06
C TYR A 424 22.64 -18.79 -11.97
N PHE A 425 21.52 -18.19 -12.42
CA PHE A 425 20.21 -18.81 -12.41
C PHE A 425 20.23 -20.13 -13.20
N GLU A 426 20.75 -20.12 -14.42
CA GLU A 426 20.93 -21.30 -15.26
C GLU A 426 21.75 -22.39 -14.56
N LYS A 427 22.93 -22.05 -14.02
CA LYS A 427 23.85 -23.05 -13.48
C LYS A 427 23.45 -23.59 -12.10
N LYS A 428 22.76 -22.80 -11.27
CA LYS A 428 22.57 -23.09 -9.84
C LYS A 428 21.11 -23.19 -9.41
N ILE A 429 20.18 -22.59 -10.14
CA ILE A 429 18.76 -22.55 -9.77
C ILE A 429 17.92 -23.44 -10.69
N LEU A 430 18.08 -23.32 -12.01
CA LEU A 430 17.30 -24.08 -12.98
C LEU A 430 17.34 -25.61 -12.73
N PRO A 431 18.50 -26.25 -12.40
CA PRO A 431 18.55 -27.68 -12.13
C PRO A 431 17.74 -28.12 -10.90
N LYS A 432 17.46 -27.20 -9.96
CA LYS A 432 16.65 -27.48 -8.76
C LYS A 432 15.15 -27.43 -9.04
N HIS A 433 14.73 -26.93 -10.21
CA HIS A 433 13.33 -26.70 -10.52
C HIS A 433 12.98 -27.17 -11.94
N LEU A 434 13.00 -28.50 -12.14
CA LEU A 434 12.79 -29.16 -13.44
C LEU A 434 11.46 -28.80 -14.13
N ASN A 435 10.44 -28.41 -13.35
CA ASN A 435 9.10 -28.09 -13.86
C ASN A 435 8.86 -26.61 -14.17
N LEU A 436 9.88 -25.74 -14.12
CA LEU A 436 9.71 -24.28 -14.28
C LEU A 436 9.01 -23.86 -15.59
N LYS A 437 9.23 -24.61 -16.68
CA LYS A 437 8.51 -24.36 -17.95
C LYS A 437 7.00 -24.50 -17.78
N LYS A 438 6.55 -25.61 -17.21
CA LYS A 438 5.12 -25.87 -16.95
C LYS A 438 4.56 -24.90 -15.90
N GLU A 439 5.34 -24.59 -14.87
CA GLU A 439 4.94 -23.62 -13.85
C GLU A 439 4.80 -22.20 -14.38
N SER A 440 5.68 -21.77 -15.28
CA SER A 440 5.59 -20.45 -15.90
C SER A 440 4.33 -20.32 -16.74
N GLN A 441 4.03 -21.32 -17.58
CA GLN A 441 2.78 -21.40 -18.35
C GLN A 441 1.55 -21.36 -17.45
N ARG A 442 1.54 -22.15 -16.36
CA ARG A 442 0.44 -22.16 -15.39
C ARG A 442 0.28 -20.82 -14.69
N THR A 443 1.38 -20.19 -14.28
CA THR A 443 1.38 -18.89 -13.59
C THR A 443 0.83 -17.81 -14.51
N MET A 444 1.28 -17.76 -15.76
CA MET A 444 0.85 -16.77 -16.75
C MET A 444 -0.62 -16.92 -17.17
N LYS A 445 -1.18 -18.13 -17.13
CA LYS A 445 -2.60 -18.41 -17.42
C LYS A 445 -3.50 -18.41 -16.18
N SER A 446 -2.94 -18.26 -14.98
CA SER A 446 -3.71 -18.41 -13.74
C SER A 446 -4.68 -17.26 -13.50
N TRP A 447 -5.81 -17.59 -12.88
CA TRP A 447 -6.80 -16.64 -12.38
C TRP A 447 -7.15 -17.00 -10.94
N ASN A 448 -7.02 -16.05 -10.02
CA ASN A 448 -7.41 -16.26 -8.63
C ASN A 448 -8.89 -15.93 -8.42
N ASN A 449 -9.67 -16.90 -7.96
CA ASN A 449 -11.10 -16.74 -7.66
C ASN A 449 -11.36 -16.06 -6.30
N GLN A 450 -10.36 -15.95 -5.42
CA GLN A 450 -10.47 -15.20 -4.17
C GLN A 450 -10.34 -13.71 -4.43
N HIS A 451 -11.45 -13.09 -4.81
CA HIS A 451 -11.53 -11.68 -5.13
C HIS A 451 -12.92 -11.11 -4.85
N ASN A 452 -13.00 -9.79 -4.83
CA ASN A 452 -14.18 -9.03 -4.45
C ASN A 452 -14.69 -8.12 -5.57
N LEU A 453 -14.22 -8.35 -6.80
CA LEU A 453 -14.63 -7.62 -8.00
C LEU A 453 -16.13 -7.78 -8.23
N PRO A 454 -16.88 -6.66 -8.34
CA PRO A 454 -18.22 -6.68 -8.90
C PRO A 454 -18.25 -7.31 -10.29
N VAL A 455 -19.37 -7.94 -10.66
CA VAL A 455 -19.53 -8.73 -11.89
C VAL A 455 -19.07 -7.98 -13.14
N ARG A 456 -19.45 -6.70 -13.30
CA ARG A 456 -19.05 -5.87 -14.44
C ARG A 456 -17.52 -5.75 -14.59
N PHE A 457 -16.83 -5.45 -13.49
CA PHE A 457 -15.39 -5.25 -13.48
C PHE A 457 -14.60 -6.55 -13.66
N LYS A 458 -15.17 -7.68 -13.23
CA LYS A 458 -14.63 -9.01 -13.52
C LYS A 458 -14.63 -9.28 -15.03
N LYS A 459 -15.71 -8.92 -15.74
CA LYS A 459 -15.80 -9.06 -17.20
C LYS A 459 -14.76 -8.19 -17.90
N ASP A 460 -14.64 -6.92 -17.50
CA ASP A 460 -13.65 -5.98 -18.06
C ASP A 460 -12.22 -6.52 -17.94
N LEU A 461 -11.85 -7.02 -16.76
CA LEU A 461 -10.52 -7.58 -16.53
C LEU A 461 -10.26 -8.86 -17.34
N LYS A 462 -11.25 -9.78 -17.37
CA LYS A 462 -11.12 -11.04 -18.13
C LYS A 462 -10.99 -10.82 -19.64
N TYR A 463 -11.77 -9.89 -20.19
CA TYR A 463 -11.75 -9.58 -21.62
C TYR A 463 -10.33 -9.20 -22.05
N LEU A 464 -9.68 -8.28 -21.32
CA LEU A 464 -8.34 -7.82 -21.65
C LEU A 464 -7.25 -8.86 -21.37
N THR A 465 -7.38 -9.67 -20.32
CA THR A 465 -6.41 -10.76 -20.07
C THR A 465 -6.45 -11.83 -21.17
N ASN A 466 -7.62 -12.10 -21.73
CA ASN A 466 -7.78 -13.07 -22.82
C ASN A 466 -7.35 -12.46 -24.16
N TYR A 467 -7.78 -11.24 -24.46
CA TYR A 467 -7.45 -10.54 -25.71
C TYR A 467 -5.93 -10.33 -25.88
N ILE A 468 -5.22 -9.95 -24.80
CA ILE A 468 -3.76 -9.80 -24.83
C ILE A 468 -3.04 -11.17 -24.86
N GLY A 469 -3.74 -12.25 -24.51
CA GLY A 469 -3.27 -13.63 -24.70
C GLY A 469 -3.30 -14.11 -26.15
N MET A 470 -4.16 -13.55 -27.00
CA MET A 470 -4.35 -13.94 -28.40
C MET A 470 -3.47 -13.14 -29.39
N LEU A 471 -2.93 -12.00 -29.00
CA LEU A 471 -2.01 -11.17 -29.81
C LEU A 471 -0.52 -11.59 -29.66
N GLN A 472 -0.28 -12.86 -29.38
CA GLN A 472 1.04 -13.51 -29.27
C GLN A 472 0.97 -14.83 -30.01
#